data_AF-A0A8H6SCY3-F1
#
_entry.id   AF-A0A8H6SCY3-F1
#
_cell.length_a   1.000
_cell.length_b   1.000
_cell.length_c   1.000
_cell.angle_alpha   90.00
_cell.angle_beta   90.00
_cell.angle_gamma   90.00
#
_symmetry.space_group_name_H-M   'P 1'
#
loop_
_entity.id
_entity.type
_entity.pdbx_description
1 polymer ?
#
loop_
_entity_poly.entity_id
_entity_poly.type
_entity_poly.pdbx_seq_one_letter_code
_entity_poly.pdbx_strand_id
1 'polypeptide(L)'
;MIVPSGKSDETPSVPVEAPPAYEPSSSRPPPAEKASGSSVAPPPPPLSPSSPSSSAIKSRVVQKNTWAQLGDDVGGFMSDLGLGSAKQRAAQEVRKTVTKLIHDLVRNQTIDGNLSCAGILDSCSEACSSNGINMPNLLQQAYIEGHTPLYWAIVKRPADSSEAGRPMSEADLPPLVRSLLAYSAPLKPQTVADIQLACLHTCDNWLFQCLRGSPDFPALPHKDQLLLGTQIPPDTIAIQPSTKHNAPLTATFAFADFQKRMRVTHEVKLEFISHSRIWEFAFIHYESGAWGINAGQWAARLKLWDKSPQANIDAATITIDPQPAEEAEEPSDEEKPLTLEMSGKLYVGNELNSVLPDTFLYPHNPFLAADGTLRGKLIIQLKAQ
;
A
#
# COMPACT_ATOMS: atom_id res chain seq x y z
N MET A 1 11.58 38.52 -45.34
CA MET A 1 10.38 37.89 -45.93
C MET A 1 9.25 38.06 -44.94
N ILE A 2 8.20 38.75 -45.38
CA ILE A 2 7.05 39.19 -44.59
C ILE A 2 5.99 38.08 -44.67
N VAL A 3 5.55 37.57 -43.53
CA VAL A 3 4.44 36.59 -43.44
C VAL A 3 3.18 37.35 -42.99
N PRO A 4 2.05 37.28 -43.71
CA PRO A 4 0.84 38.00 -43.34
C PRO A 4 -0.02 37.19 -42.35
N SER A 5 -0.60 37.90 -41.38
CA SER A 5 -1.66 37.44 -40.49
C SER A 5 -2.90 36.99 -41.27
N GLY A 6 -3.28 35.72 -41.06
CA GLY A 6 -4.56 35.16 -41.49
C GLY A 6 -5.67 35.47 -40.50
N LYS A 7 -6.78 35.98 -41.03
CA LYS A 7 -8.03 36.34 -40.35
C LYS A 7 -8.73 35.12 -39.74
N SER A 8 -9.30 35.35 -38.56
CA SER A 8 -10.27 34.51 -37.86
C SER A 8 -11.61 34.46 -38.60
N ASP A 9 -12.07 33.25 -38.91
CA ASP A 9 -13.43 32.96 -39.41
C ASP A 9 -14.30 32.57 -38.21
N GLU A 10 -15.36 33.36 -37.98
CA GLU A 10 -16.44 33.10 -37.03
C GLU A 10 -17.34 31.97 -37.58
N THR A 11 -17.31 30.81 -36.95
CA THR A 11 -18.36 29.80 -37.13
C THR A 11 -19.55 30.08 -36.21
N PRO A 12 -20.79 30.14 -36.73
CA PRO A 12 -21.98 30.43 -35.94
C PRO A 12 -22.36 29.24 -35.05
N SER A 13 -22.58 29.53 -33.77
CA SER A 13 -23.05 28.60 -32.74
C SER A 13 -24.49 28.15 -33.03
N VAL A 14 -24.69 26.84 -33.21
CA VAL A 14 -26.02 26.21 -33.28
C VAL A 14 -26.49 25.94 -31.83
N PRO A 15 -27.74 26.28 -31.45
CA PRO A 15 -28.25 26.02 -30.12
C PRO A 15 -28.51 24.52 -29.95
N VAL A 16 -27.88 23.91 -28.93
CA VAL A 16 -28.15 22.52 -28.54
C VAL A 16 -29.45 22.50 -27.74
N GLU A 17 -30.47 21.91 -28.35
CA GLU A 17 -31.78 21.63 -27.79
C GLU A 17 -31.65 20.59 -26.67
N ALA A 18 -31.98 20.99 -25.43
CA ALA A 18 -31.90 20.13 -24.26
C ALA A 18 -33.07 19.14 -24.23
N PRO A 19 -32.85 17.86 -23.87
CA PRO A 19 -33.94 16.89 -23.72
C PRO A 19 -34.82 17.22 -22.50
N PRO A 20 -36.12 16.87 -22.53
CA PRO A 20 -37.08 17.21 -21.48
C PRO A 20 -36.77 16.52 -20.15
N ALA A 21 -36.92 17.29 -19.08
CA ALA A 21 -36.83 16.82 -17.70
C ALA A 21 -38.03 15.89 -17.39
N TYR A 22 -37.75 14.67 -16.94
CA TYR A 22 -38.76 13.80 -16.34
C TYR A 22 -38.84 14.08 -14.84
N GLU A 23 -40.01 14.53 -14.40
CA GLU A 23 -40.40 14.59 -12.99
C GLU A 23 -40.70 13.18 -12.46
N PRO A 24 -40.13 12.75 -11.31
CA PRO A 24 -40.64 11.61 -10.56
C PRO A 24 -41.72 12.09 -9.59
N SER A 25 -42.97 11.83 -9.95
CA SER A 25 -44.13 12.01 -9.08
C SER A 25 -44.15 10.97 -7.94
N SER A 26 -44.10 11.51 -6.72
CA SER A 26 -45.01 11.24 -5.60
C SER A 26 -45.08 9.86 -4.93
N SER A 27 -45.01 9.93 -3.60
CA SER A 27 -45.88 9.29 -2.60
C SER A 27 -45.25 8.22 -1.70
N ARG A 28 -44.84 8.65 -0.50
CA ARG A 28 -44.76 7.76 0.68
C ARG A 28 -45.43 8.44 1.88
N PRO A 29 -46.50 7.85 2.44
CA PRO A 29 -47.20 8.40 3.61
C PRO A 29 -46.48 8.09 4.94
N PRO A 30 -46.75 8.87 6.00
CA PRO A 30 -46.16 8.68 7.32
C PRO A 30 -46.96 7.68 8.18
N PRO A 31 -46.33 6.97 9.13
CA PRO A 31 -47.06 6.37 10.23
C PRO A 31 -46.89 7.19 11.53
N ALA A 32 -48.04 7.74 11.92
CA ALA A 32 -48.55 8.07 13.25
C ALA A 32 -47.67 7.81 14.49
N GLU A 33 -47.56 8.87 15.29
CA GLU A 33 -47.39 8.84 16.74
C GLU A 33 -48.49 7.99 17.42
N LYS A 34 -48.08 7.17 18.40
CA LYS A 34 -48.93 6.78 19.52
C LYS A 34 -48.13 6.84 20.82
N ALA A 35 -48.64 7.66 21.72
CA ALA A 35 -48.26 7.78 23.11
C ALA A 35 -48.72 6.59 23.96
N SER A 36 -48.13 6.54 25.16
CA SER A 36 -48.58 5.90 26.41
C SER A 36 -48.28 4.42 26.63
N GLY A 37 -47.57 4.15 27.73
CA GLY A 37 -47.53 2.81 28.33
C GLY A 37 -46.40 2.61 29.34
N SER A 38 -46.46 3.30 30.48
CA SER A 38 -45.69 2.93 31.67
C SER A 38 -46.07 1.53 32.13
N SER A 39 -45.12 0.60 32.22
CA SER A 39 -45.28 -0.64 32.98
C SER A 39 -43.92 -1.05 33.57
N VAL A 40 -43.83 -0.89 34.88
CA VAL A 40 -42.74 -1.35 35.74
C VAL A 40 -42.81 -2.88 35.81
N ALA A 41 -41.76 -3.56 35.35
CA ALA A 41 -41.56 -4.99 35.54
C ALA A 41 -40.46 -5.26 36.59
N PRO A 42 -40.59 -6.32 37.41
CA PRO A 42 -39.70 -6.62 38.53
C PRO A 42 -38.33 -7.22 38.10
N PRO A 43 -37.31 -7.15 38.98
CA PRO A 43 -35.98 -7.66 38.68
C PRO A 43 -35.91 -9.20 38.63
N PRO A 44 -35.09 -9.78 37.74
CA PRO A 44 -34.85 -11.23 37.70
C PRO A 44 -33.89 -11.69 38.82
N PRO A 45 -34.01 -12.96 39.28
CA PRO A 45 -33.14 -13.54 40.30
C PRO A 45 -31.72 -13.83 39.81
N PRO A 46 -30.72 -13.90 40.71
CA PRO A 46 -29.32 -14.16 40.36
C PRO A 46 -29.13 -15.62 39.91
N LEU A 47 -28.65 -15.80 38.68
CA LEU A 47 -28.23 -17.09 38.15
C LEU A 47 -26.86 -17.49 38.71
N SER A 48 -26.80 -18.69 39.26
CA SER A 48 -25.60 -19.35 39.78
C SER A 48 -24.62 -19.76 38.65
N PRO A 49 -23.30 -19.85 38.94
CA PRO A 49 -22.31 -20.27 37.97
C PRO A 49 -22.43 -21.77 37.66
N SER A 50 -22.76 -22.08 36.41
CA SER A 50 -22.77 -23.44 35.88
C SER A 50 -21.40 -23.77 35.32
N SER A 51 -20.76 -24.79 35.89
CA SER A 51 -19.50 -25.38 35.45
C SER A 51 -19.57 -25.84 33.98
N PRO A 52 -18.56 -25.55 33.14
CA PRO A 52 -18.47 -26.17 31.83
C PRO A 52 -17.96 -27.61 31.95
N SER A 53 -18.85 -28.54 31.63
CA SER A 53 -18.56 -29.95 31.40
C SER A 53 -17.76 -30.10 30.11
N SER A 54 -16.55 -30.65 30.24
CA SER A 54 -15.63 -30.99 29.15
C SER A 54 -16.28 -32.00 28.19
N SER A 55 -16.72 -31.51 27.04
CA SER A 55 -17.04 -32.34 25.89
C SER A 55 -15.82 -32.43 24.98
N ALA A 56 -15.40 -33.66 24.73
CA ALA A 56 -14.23 -34.04 23.96
C ALA A 56 -14.32 -33.54 22.51
N ILE A 57 -13.57 -32.48 22.21
CA ILE A 57 -13.22 -32.10 20.84
C ILE A 57 -12.22 -33.14 20.33
N LYS A 58 -12.65 -33.94 19.35
CA LYS A 58 -11.74 -34.73 18.50
C LYS A 58 -10.90 -33.75 17.71
N SER A 59 -9.71 -33.45 18.21
CA SER A 59 -8.69 -32.71 17.50
C SER A 59 -8.31 -33.48 16.24
N ARG A 60 -8.48 -32.84 15.08
CA ARG A 60 -7.72 -33.19 13.90
C ARG A 60 -6.26 -32.93 14.25
N VAL A 61 -5.51 -34.01 14.43
CA VAL A 61 -4.05 -33.99 14.50
C VAL A 61 -3.55 -33.47 13.15
N VAL A 62 -3.32 -32.16 13.08
CA VAL A 62 -2.41 -31.57 12.09
C VAL A 62 -1.06 -32.16 12.44
N GLN A 63 -0.55 -33.05 11.59
CA GLN A 63 0.82 -33.53 11.66
C GLN A 63 1.75 -32.33 11.51
N LYS A 64 2.17 -31.77 12.65
CA LYS A 64 3.35 -30.93 12.75
C LYS A 64 4.54 -31.83 12.47
N ASN A 65 4.98 -31.86 11.22
CA ASN A 65 6.29 -32.36 10.87
C ASN A 65 7.29 -31.35 11.42
N THR A 66 7.80 -31.65 12.61
CA THR A 66 8.90 -30.94 13.24
C THR A 66 10.09 -31.01 12.30
N TRP A 67 10.42 -29.86 11.72
CA TRP A 67 11.67 -29.62 11.02
C TRP A 67 12.81 -29.79 12.03
N ALA A 68 13.51 -30.93 11.95
CA ALA A 68 14.82 -31.08 12.53
C ALA A 68 15.81 -30.30 11.67
N GLN A 69 16.21 -29.13 12.15
CA GLN A 69 17.30 -28.34 11.61
C GLN A 69 18.37 -28.28 12.69
N LEU A 70 19.31 -29.22 12.65
CA LEU A 70 20.63 -29.17 13.28
C LEU A 70 21.41 -30.44 12.88
N GLY A 71 22.31 -30.29 11.91
CA GLY A 71 23.28 -31.32 11.52
C GLY A 71 23.37 -31.57 10.02
N ASP A 72 23.62 -30.52 9.24
CA ASP A 72 23.87 -30.61 7.79
C ASP A 72 25.31 -30.16 7.51
N ASP A 73 26.26 -30.97 7.95
CA ASP A 73 27.61 -30.97 7.38
C ASP A 73 28.22 -32.35 7.68
N VAL A 74 29.03 -32.90 6.76
CA VAL A 74 29.74 -34.19 6.82
C VAL A 74 29.01 -35.46 6.28
N GLY A 75 27.76 -35.40 5.79
CA GLY A 75 27.02 -36.58 5.31
C GLY A 75 27.01 -36.90 3.80
N GLY A 76 27.61 -36.07 2.94
CA GLY A 76 27.29 -36.00 1.51
C GLY A 76 28.09 -36.88 0.53
N PHE A 77 28.81 -37.92 0.97
CA PHE A 77 29.74 -38.66 0.09
C PHE A 77 29.23 -40.01 -0.47
N MET A 78 27.99 -40.45 -0.16
CA MET A 78 27.50 -41.76 -0.62
C MET A 78 26.27 -41.74 -1.55
N SER A 79 25.85 -40.58 -2.08
CA SER A 79 24.74 -40.50 -3.04
C SER A 79 25.13 -40.74 -4.51
N ASP A 80 26.40 -41.06 -4.79
CA ASP A 80 26.97 -41.16 -6.15
C ASP A 80 26.77 -42.54 -6.84
N LEU A 81 25.98 -43.44 -6.26
CA LEU A 81 25.69 -44.76 -6.86
C LEU A 81 24.35 -44.77 -7.61
N GLY A 82 24.24 -43.98 -8.69
CA GLY A 82 23.47 -44.26 -9.92
C GLY A 82 21.94 -44.46 -9.89
N LEU A 83 21.29 -44.72 -8.74
CA LEU A 83 19.85 -45.03 -8.66
C LEU A 83 18.96 -43.83 -8.29
N GLY A 84 19.54 -42.67 -7.95
CA GLY A 84 18.79 -41.43 -7.70
C GLY A 84 18.31 -40.69 -8.96
N SER A 85 18.75 -41.11 -10.16
CA SER A 85 18.60 -40.30 -11.38
C SER A 85 17.15 -40.19 -11.88
N ALA A 86 16.34 -41.25 -11.74
CA ALA A 86 14.98 -41.25 -12.32
C ALA A 86 14.04 -40.25 -11.63
N LYS A 87 14.03 -40.20 -10.28
CA LYS A 87 13.21 -39.26 -9.51
C LYS A 87 13.64 -37.81 -9.75
N GLN A 88 14.94 -37.57 -9.85
CA GLN A 88 15.47 -36.24 -10.13
C GLN A 88 15.11 -35.76 -11.54
N ARG A 89 15.16 -36.64 -12.55
CA ARG A 89 14.71 -36.31 -13.91
C ARG A 89 13.23 -35.94 -13.95
N ALA A 90 12.38 -36.75 -13.31
CA ALA A 90 10.95 -36.46 -13.20
C ALA A 90 10.68 -35.10 -12.53
N ALA A 91 11.35 -34.80 -11.41
CA ALA A 91 11.23 -33.50 -10.74
C ALA A 91 11.72 -32.33 -11.61
N GLN A 92 12.76 -32.52 -12.42
CA GLN A 92 13.25 -31.51 -13.37
C GLN A 92 12.26 -31.27 -14.52
N GLU A 93 11.64 -32.33 -15.05
CA GLU A 93 10.60 -32.22 -16.09
C GLU A 93 9.35 -31.50 -15.57
N VAL A 94 8.91 -31.83 -14.35
CA VAL A 94 7.79 -31.14 -13.68
C VAL A 94 8.14 -29.68 -13.44
N ARG A 95 9.34 -29.38 -12.91
CA ARG A 95 9.81 -28.00 -12.73
C ARG A 95 9.75 -27.22 -14.05
N LYS A 96 10.32 -27.77 -15.13
CA LYS A 96 10.32 -27.13 -16.46
C LYS A 96 8.91 -26.87 -16.97
N THR A 97 8.01 -27.84 -16.76
CA THR A 97 6.60 -27.73 -17.17
C THR A 97 5.89 -26.63 -16.39
N VAL A 98 6.01 -26.62 -15.07
CA VAL A 98 5.41 -25.60 -14.19
C VAL A 98 5.95 -24.21 -14.51
N THR A 99 7.27 -24.06 -14.65
CA THR A 99 7.91 -22.79 -15.06
C THR A 99 7.37 -22.29 -16.40
N LYS A 100 7.18 -23.18 -17.38
CA LYS A 100 6.60 -22.82 -18.68
C LYS A 100 5.15 -22.37 -18.55
N LEU A 101 4.34 -23.09 -17.77
CA LEU A 101 2.94 -22.72 -17.53
C LEU A 101 2.81 -21.36 -16.85
N ILE A 102 3.63 -21.08 -15.83
CA ILE A 102 3.65 -19.77 -15.15
C ILE A 102 4.11 -18.67 -16.11
N HIS A 103 5.13 -18.93 -16.93
CA HIS A 103 5.57 -17.99 -17.95
C HIS A 103 4.46 -17.67 -18.95
N ASP A 104 3.75 -18.68 -19.44
CA ASP A 104 2.64 -18.53 -20.37
C ASP A 104 1.45 -17.79 -19.72
N LEU A 105 1.20 -18.02 -18.43
CA LEU A 105 0.19 -17.31 -17.64
C LEU A 105 0.50 -15.81 -17.54
N VAL A 106 1.76 -15.47 -17.21
CA VAL A 106 2.23 -14.08 -17.11
C VAL A 106 2.26 -13.38 -18.46
N ARG A 107 2.47 -14.13 -19.56
CA ARG A 107 2.45 -13.58 -20.92
C ARG A 107 1.04 -13.27 -21.43
N ASN A 108 0.04 -14.05 -21.03
CA ASN A 108 -1.32 -14.01 -21.61
C ASN A 108 -2.37 -13.41 -20.66
N GLN A 109 -2.05 -12.31 -19.97
CA GLN A 109 -2.93 -11.69 -18.96
C GLN A 109 -4.21 -11.07 -19.53
N THR A 110 -4.27 -10.82 -20.84
CA THR A 110 -5.33 -10.02 -21.47
C THR A 110 -6.58 -10.82 -21.87
N ILE A 111 -6.56 -12.15 -21.79
CA ILE A 111 -7.62 -13.01 -22.36
C ILE A 111 -8.56 -13.47 -21.24
N ASP A 112 -9.52 -12.61 -20.81
CA ASP A 112 -10.72 -12.94 -20.02
C ASP A 112 -10.56 -13.91 -18.81
N GLY A 113 -9.31 -14.10 -18.35
CA GLY A 113 -8.85 -15.35 -17.72
C GLY A 113 -8.51 -15.21 -16.25
N ASN A 114 -8.90 -14.10 -15.64
CA ASN A 114 -8.65 -13.81 -14.23
C ASN A 114 -9.18 -14.91 -13.29
N LEU A 115 -10.25 -15.62 -13.66
CA LEU A 115 -10.79 -16.76 -12.91
C LEU A 115 -9.99 -18.06 -13.10
N SER A 116 -9.29 -18.22 -14.23
CA SER A 116 -8.52 -19.44 -14.53
C SER A 116 -7.13 -19.46 -13.89
N CYS A 117 -6.60 -18.31 -13.47
CA CYS A 117 -5.23 -18.21 -12.97
C CYS A 117 -5.03 -19.01 -11.67
N ALA A 118 -5.97 -18.90 -10.73
CA ALA A 118 -5.89 -19.59 -9.44
C ALA A 118 -5.89 -21.12 -9.62
N GLY A 119 -6.78 -21.67 -10.45
CA GLY A 119 -6.85 -23.12 -10.69
C GLY A 119 -5.61 -23.70 -11.37
N ILE A 120 -4.95 -22.92 -12.25
CA ILE A 120 -3.67 -23.33 -12.86
C ILE A 120 -2.57 -23.35 -11.80
N LEU A 121 -2.50 -22.34 -10.92
CA LEU A 121 -1.50 -22.28 -9.86
C LEU A 121 -1.73 -23.35 -8.78
N ASP A 122 -2.98 -23.68 -8.45
CA ASP A 122 -3.34 -24.83 -7.61
C ASP A 122 -2.80 -26.14 -8.20
N SER A 123 -3.07 -26.38 -9.48
CA SER A 123 -2.58 -27.58 -10.19
C SER A 123 -1.05 -27.63 -10.21
N CYS A 124 -0.38 -26.50 -10.41
CA CYS A 124 1.07 -26.41 -10.35
C CYS A 124 1.62 -26.67 -8.94
N SER A 125 0.94 -26.17 -7.91
CA SER A 125 1.30 -26.36 -6.51
C SER A 125 1.19 -27.83 -6.09
N GLU A 126 0.11 -28.50 -6.49
CA GLU A 126 -0.09 -29.94 -6.26
C GLU A 126 1.00 -30.76 -6.97
N ALA A 127 1.23 -30.49 -8.26
CA ALA A 127 2.28 -31.16 -9.03
C ALA A 127 3.69 -30.96 -8.44
N CYS A 128 3.99 -29.74 -7.96
CA CYS A 128 5.24 -29.45 -7.27
C CYS A 128 5.36 -30.25 -5.97
N SER A 129 4.30 -30.28 -5.17
CA SER A 129 4.25 -31.00 -3.89
C SER A 129 4.47 -32.50 -4.07
N SER A 130 3.82 -33.13 -5.05
CA SER A 130 4.00 -34.55 -5.37
C SER A 130 5.42 -34.91 -5.79
N ASN A 131 6.18 -33.94 -6.32
CA ASN A 131 7.55 -34.14 -6.81
C ASN A 131 8.63 -33.55 -5.89
N GLY A 132 8.26 -33.08 -4.69
CA GLY A 132 9.19 -32.49 -3.73
C GLY A 132 9.79 -31.16 -4.19
N ILE A 133 9.09 -30.41 -5.04
CA ILE A 133 9.50 -29.09 -5.51
C ILE A 133 8.84 -28.05 -4.59
N ASN A 134 9.64 -27.14 -4.05
CA ASN A 134 9.13 -26.03 -3.25
C ASN A 134 8.60 -24.92 -4.17
N MET A 135 7.28 -24.81 -4.30
CA MET A 135 6.59 -23.84 -5.17
C MET A 135 6.91 -22.38 -4.79
N PRO A 136 6.89 -21.95 -3.51
CA PRO A 136 7.31 -20.59 -3.14
C PRO A 136 8.72 -20.24 -3.63
N ASN A 137 9.68 -21.15 -3.47
CA ASN A 137 11.04 -20.95 -3.95
C ASN A 137 11.13 -20.87 -5.48
N LEU A 138 10.28 -21.60 -6.21
CA LEU A 138 10.23 -21.56 -7.67
C LEU A 138 9.65 -20.23 -8.18
N LEU A 139 8.57 -19.74 -7.58
CA LEU A 139 7.92 -18.48 -7.97
C LEU A 139 8.77 -17.24 -7.68
N GLN A 140 9.69 -17.33 -6.72
CA GLN A 140 10.60 -16.25 -6.37
C GLN A 140 11.94 -16.29 -7.13
N GLN A 141 12.10 -17.21 -8.09
CA GLN A 141 13.30 -17.27 -8.93
C GLN A 141 13.19 -16.34 -10.13
N ALA A 142 14.30 -15.68 -10.45
CA ALA A 142 14.44 -14.75 -11.55
C ALA A 142 14.69 -15.47 -12.90
N TYR A 143 13.73 -16.29 -13.35
CA TYR A 143 13.90 -17.11 -14.57
C TYR A 143 13.29 -16.51 -15.84
N ILE A 144 12.56 -15.40 -15.75
CA ILE A 144 11.98 -14.72 -16.92
C ILE A 144 12.79 -13.46 -17.15
N GLU A 145 13.72 -13.49 -18.10
CA GLU A 145 14.55 -12.33 -18.48
C GLU A 145 15.28 -11.68 -17.27
N GLY A 146 15.69 -12.49 -16.29
CA GLY A 146 16.39 -12.01 -15.09
C GLY A 146 15.48 -11.39 -14.00
N HIS A 147 14.16 -11.48 -14.15
CA HIS A 147 13.18 -11.05 -13.17
C HIS A 147 12.22 -12.18 -12.76
N THR A 148 11.50 -11.95 -11.67
CA THR A 148 10.49 -12.90 -11.15
C THR A 148 9.21 -12.87 -11.99
N PRO A 149 8.43 -13.96 -11.97
CA PRO A 149 7.06 -13.96 -12.50
C PRO A 149 6.18 -12.84 -11.94
N LEU A 150 6.35 -12.49 -10.65
CA LEU A 150 5.62 -11.40 -10.00
C LEU A 150 5.94 -10.03 -10.62
N TYR A 151 7.22 -9.75 -10.89
CA TYR A 151 7.62 -8.53 -11.60
C TYR A 151 6.91 -8.42 -12.96
N TRP A 152 6.97 -9.47 -13.76
CA TRP A 152 6.35 -9.44 -15.09
C TRP A 152 4.82 -9.44 -15.03
N ALA A 153 4.23 -10.03 -13.99
CA ALA A 153 2.80 -9.96 -13.74
C ALA A 153 2.34 -8.50 -13.58
N ILE A 154 3.13 -7.71 -12.86
CA ILE A 154 2.87 -6.28 -12.64
C ILE A 154 3.14 -5.46 -13.90
N VAL A 155 4.30 -5.66 -14.55
CA VAL A 155 4.70 -4.86 -15.73
C VAL A 155 3.79 -5.07 -16.94
N LYS A 156 3.33 -6.30 -17.17
CA LYS A 156 2.46 -6.63 -18.32
C LYS A 156 0.97 -6.40 -18.04
N ARG A 157 0.63 -5.91 -16.85
CA ARG A 157 -0.74 -5.59 -16.47
C ARG A 157 -1.30 -4.51 -17.40
N PRO A 158 -2.53 -4.66 -17.92
CA PRO A 158 -3.19 -3.55 -18.60
C PRO A 158 -3.40 -2.38 -17.62
N ALA A 159 -3.15 -1.15 -18.07
CA ALA A 159 -3.37 0.03 -17.25
C ALA A 159 -4.88 0.24 -17.06
N ASP A 160 -5.41 -0.14 -15.90
CA ASP A 160 -6.81 0.02 -15.58
C ASP A 160 -7.12 1.49 -15.29
N SER A 161 -7.82 2.15 -16.21
CA SER A 161 -8.17 3.58 -16.08
C SER A 161 -9.15 3.86 -14.93
N SER A 162 -9.72 2.82 -14.29
CA SER A 162 -10.74 2.90 -13.25
C SER A 162 -10.17 2.96 -11.82
N GLU A 163 -8.86 2.96 -11.63
CA GLU A 163 -8.24 2.82 -10.30
C GLU A 163 -8.17 4.12 -9.50
N ALA A 164 -8.41 5.27 -10.14
CA ALA A 164 -8.42 6.57 -9.46
C ALA A 164 -9.63 6.68 -8.51
N GLY A 165 -9.40 6.46 -7.21
CA GLY A 165 -10.36 6.74 -6.14
C GLY A 165 -11.03 5.52 -5.49
N ARG A 166 -10.63 4.30 -5.82
CA ARG A 166 -11.10 3.12 -5.07
C ARG A 166 -10.42 3.03 -3.70
N PRO A 167 -11.14 2.60 -2.65
CA PRO A 167 -10.52 2.29 -1.37
C PRO A 167 -9.44 1.23 -1.57
N MET A 168 -8.32 1.35 -0.85
CA MET A 168 -7.23 0.39 -0.94
C MET A 168 -7.61 -0.89 -0.19
N SER A 169 -8.10 -1.92 -0.89
CA SER A 169 -8.31 -3.26 -0.34
C SER A 169 -7.43 -4.28 -1.05
N GLU A 170 -6.92 -5.27 -0.31
CA GLU A 170 -6.23 -6.42 -0.89
C GLU A 170 -7.13 -7.20 -1.86
N ALA A 171 -8.45 -7.15 -1.65
CA ALA A 171 -9.42 -7.75 -2.55
C ALA A 171 -9.41 -7.13 -3.96
N ASP A 172 -8.91 -5.90 -4.09
CA ASP A 172 -8.81 -5.19 -5.36
C ASP A 172 -7.54 -5.54 -6.13
N LEU A 173 -6.57 -6.25 -5.53
CA LEU A 173 -5.37 -6.67 -6.24
C LEU A 173 -5.72 -7.49 -7.49
N PRO A 174 -5.01 -7.27 -8.63
CA PRO A 174 -5.20 -8.04 -9.83
C PRO A 174 -5.17 -9.55 -9.52
N PRO A 175 -6.16 -10.34 -9.97
CA PRO A 175 -6.30 -11.74 -9.55
C PRO A 175 -5.03 -12.58 -9.73
N LEU A 176 -4.30 -12.38 -10.82
CA LEU A 176 -3.02 -13.05 -11.05
C LEU A 176 -1.95 -12.64 -10.03
N VAL A 177 -1.78 -11.34 -9.77
CA VAL A 177 -0.80 -10.82 -8.79
C VAL A 177 -1.13 -11.35 -7.40
N ARG A 178 -2.40 -11.27 -7.00
CA ARG A 178 -2.90 -11.80 -5.72
C ARG A 178 -2.62 -13.30 -5.58
N SER A 179 -2.95 -14.10 -6.59
CA SER A 179 -2.66 -15.55 -6.55
C SER A 179 -1.16 -15.83 -6.49
N LEU A 180 -0.34 -15.16 -7.30
CA LEU A 180 1.12 -15.35 -7.28
C LEU A 180 1.72 -14.98 -5.92
N LEU A 181 1.24 -13.92 -5.26
CA LEU A 181 1.67 -13.55 -3.92
C LEU A 181 1.34 -14.64 -2.89
N ALA A 182 0.11 -15.14 -2.91
CA ALA A 182 -0.35 -16.19 -2.00
C ALA A 182 0.50 -17.47 -2.06
N TYR A 183 0.92 -17.92 -3.25
CA TYR A 183 1.82 -19.08 -3.40
C TYR A 183 3.30 -18.75 -3.20
N SER A 184 3.67 -17.46 -3.20
CA SER A 184 5.06 -17.02 -3.02
C SER A 184 5.42 -16.76 -1.56
N ALA A 185 4.44 -16.63 -0.67
CA ALA A 185 4.69 -16.34 0.74
C ALA A 185 5.52 -17.45 1.43
N PRO A 186 6.49 -17.09 2.31
CA PRO A 186 6.94 -15.73 2.63
C PRO A 186 7.86 -15.15 1.53
N LEU A 187 7.73 -13.84 1.26
CA LEU A 187 8.53 -13.17 0.25
C LEU A 187 9.98 -12.93 0.73
N LYS A 188 10.93 -13.27 -0.14
CA LYS A 188 12.36 -12.95 0.04
C LYS A 188 12.57 -11.45 -0.21
N PRO A 189 13.55 -10.83 0.47
CA PRO A 189 13.89 -9.42 0.24
C PRO A 189 14.18 -9.08 -1.23
N GLN A 190 14.79 -10.02 -1.97
CA GLN A 190 15.06 -9.84 -3.40
C GLN A 190 13.77 -9.77 -4.22
N THR A 191 12.77 -10.60 -3.92
CA THR A 191 11.46 -10.61 -4.57
C THR A 191 10.70 -9.33 -4.27
N VAL A 192 10.74 -8.85 -3.02
CA VAL A 192 10.16 -7.56 -2.61
C VAL A 192 10.79 -6.41 -3.43
N ALA A 193 12.12 -6.39 -3.53
CA ALA A 193 12.83 -5.38 -4.33
C ALA A 193 12.46 -5.44 -5.82
N ASP A 194 12.23 -6.64 -6.36
CA ASP A 194 11.79 -6.85 -7.75
C ASP A 194 10.36 -6.32 -7.96
N ILE A 195 9.44 -6.59 -7.01
CA ILE A 195 8.08 -6.06 -7.06
C ILE A 195 8.07 -4.52 -6.98
N GLN A 196 8.89 -3.94 -6.11
CA GLN A 196 9.04 -2.48 -6.01
C GLN A 196 9.55 -1.88 -7.33
N LEU A 197 10.53 -2.54 -7.98
CA LEU A 197 11.03 -2.14 -9.28
C LEU A 197 9.95 -2.23 -10.37
N ALA A 198 9.12 -3.27 -10.35
CA ALA A 198 7.99 -3.42 -11.28
C ALA A 198 7.00 -2.25 -11.16
N CYS A 199 6.60 -1.92 -9.93
CA CYS A 199 5.69 -0.79 -9.67
C CYS A 199 6.33 0.55 -10.06
N LEU A 200 7.65 0.68 -9.90
CA LEU A 200 8.39 1.86 -10.32
C LEU A 200 8.39 2.03 -11.84
N HIS A 201 8.57 0.93 -12.59
CA HIS A 201 8.52 0.92 -14.05
C HIS A 201 7.13 1.28 -14.59
N THR A 202 6.07 0.81 -13.96
CA THR A 202 4.69 1.13 -14.36
C THR A 202 4.19 2.46 -13.80
N CYS A 203 4.95 3.10 -12.89
CA CYS A 203 4.55 4.29 -12.15
C CYS A 203 3.23 4.12 -11.38
N ASP A 204 2.96 2.90 -10.92
CA ASP A 204 1.69 2.51 -10.32
C ASP A 204 1.74 2.62 -8.79
N ASN A 205 1.44 3.82 -8.29
CA ASN A 205 1.41 4.05 -6.85
C ASN A 205 0.30 3.28 -6.15
N TRP A 206 -0.87 3.13 -6.79
CA TRP A 206 -2.00 2.47 -6.15
C TRP A 206 -1.67 1.00 -5.85
N LEU A 207 -1.15 0.27 -6.85
CA LEU A 207 -0.72 -1.11 -6.66
C LEU A 207 0.41 -1.21 -5.63
N PHE A 208 1.36 -0.28 -5.65
CA PHE A 208 2.42 -0.21 -4.65
C PHE A 208 1.88 -0.08 -3.22
N GLN A 209 0.86 0.77 -2.99
CA GLN A 209 0.22 0.89 -1.68
C GLN A 209 -0.55 -0.38 -1.29
N CYS A 210 -1.32 -0.96 -2.22
CA CYS A 210 -2.05 -2.21 -1.97
C CYS A 210 -1.11 -3.37 -1.59
N LEU A 211 0.01 -3.49 -2.27
CA LEU A 211 1.04 -4.49 -1.97
C LEU A 211 1.64 -4.28 -0.58
N ARG A 212 1.95 -3.03 -0.21
CA ARG A 212 2.47 -2.69 1.13
C ARG A 212 1.48 -2.97 2.26
N GLY A 213 0.18 -2.94 1.98
CA GLY A 213 -0.87 -3.28 2.94
C GLY A 213 -1.08 -4.78 3.13
N SER A 214 -0.54 -5.62 2.24
CA SER A 214 -0.67 -7.08 2.35
C SER A 214 0.16 -7.61 3.54
N PRO A 215 -0.34 -8.60 4.30
CA PRO A 215 0.38 -9.16 5.45
C PRO A 215 1.71 -9.83 5.08
N ASP A 216 1.85 -10.26 3.82
CA ASP A 216 3.08 -10.88 3.30
C ASP A 216 4.15 -9.85 2.93
N PHE A 217 3.79 -8.57 2.86
CA PHE A 217 4.73 -7.47 2.79
C PHE A 217 5.00 -6.93 4.20
N PRO A 218 6.26 -6.74 4.59
CA PRO A 218 6.57 -6.15 5.89
C PRO A 218 6.12 -4.67 5.91
N ALA A 219 4.87 -4.43 6.31
CA ALA A 219 4.24 -3.11 6.31
C ALA A 219 4.91 -2.15 7.30
N LEU A 220 5.32 -2.67 8.46
CA LEU A 220 5.95 -1.93 9.55
C LEU A 220 7.03 -2.80 10.22
N PRO A 221 8.07 -2.18 10.79
CA PRO A 221 8.96 -2.87 11.72
C PRO A 221 8.14 -3.58 12.81
N HIS A 222 8.41 -4.86 13.07
CA HIS A 222 7.67 -5.64 14.08
C HIS A 222 7.63 -4.97 15.46
N LYS A 223 8.65 -4.17 15.78
CA LYS A 223 8.72 -3.33 16.99
C LYS A 223 7.54 -2.38 17.12
N ASP A 224 7.10 -1.78 16.02
CA ASP A 224 6.03 -0.78 16.02
C ASP A 224 4.68 -1.43 16.33
N GLN A 225 4.42 -2.59 15.71
CA GLN A 225 3.21 -3.38 15.99
C GLN A 225 3.12 -3.81 17.47
N LEU A 226 4.25 -4.17 18.07
CA LEU A 226 4.30 -4.57 19.47
C LEU A 226 4.04 -3.40 20.43
N LEU A 227 4.60 -2.22 20.14
CA LEU A 227 4.52 -1.06 21.04
C LEU A 227 3.20 -0.29 20.93
N LEU A 228 2.59 -0.29 19.75
CA LEU A 228 1.41 0.54 19.46
C LEU A 228 0.09 -0.24 19.56
N GLY A 229 0.16 -1.57 19.54
CA GLY A 229 -0.99 -2.48 19.57
C GLY A 229 -1.35 -3.03 18.18
N THR A 230 -2.26 -4.01 18.14
CA THR A 230 -2.60 -4.78 16.93
C THR A 230 -3.55 -4.07 15.96
N GLN A 231 -4.01 -2.85 16.27
CA GLN A 231 -5.12 -2.19 15.58
C GLN A 231 -4.76 -0.74 15.21
N ILE A 232 -3.61 -0.50 14.59
CA ILE A 232 -3.30 0.82 14.02
C ILE A 232 -3.94 0.88 12.63
N PRO A 233 -4.80 1.87 12.35
CA PRO A 233 -5.26 2.10 10.99
C PRO A 233 -4.07 2.31 10.04
N PRO A 234 -4.14 1.82 8.79
CA PRO A 234 -3.06 2.01 7.84
C PRO A 234 -2.91 3.50 7.47
N ASP A 235 -1.67 3.94 7.33
CA ASP A 235 -1.39 5.27 6.76
C ASP A 235 -1.85 5.31 5.31
N THR A 236 -2.31 6.48 4.86
CA THR A 236 -2.83 6.64 3.50
C THR A 236 -2.06 7.72 2.76
N ILE A 237 -1.83 7.49 1.47
CA ILE A 237 -1.26 8.46 0.55
C ILE A 237 -1.95 8.37 -0.80
N ALA A 238 -2.50 9.50 -1.25
CA ALA A 238 -3.12 9.63 -2.55
C ALA A 238 -2.36 10.66 -3.37
N ILE A 239 -1.96 10.26 -4.58
CA ILE A 239 -1.25 11.12 -5.51
C ILE A 239 -2.27 11.72 -6.47
N GLN A 240 -2.28 13.04 -6.58
CA GLN A 240 -3.13 13.72 -7.54
C GLN A 240 -2.49 13.62 -8.94
N PRO A 241 -3.20 13.07 -9.95
CA PRO A 241 -2.68 13.00 -11.30
C PRO A 241 -2.53 14.42 -11.87
N SER A 242 -1.34 14.74 -12.35
CA SER A 242 -1.06 16.00 -13.05
C SER A 242 -1.34 15.83 -14.54
N THR A 243 -2.18 16.69 -15.10
CA THR A 243 -2.44 16.73 -16.55
C THR A 243 -1.35 17.49 -17.32
N LYS A 244 -0.54 18.29 -16.63
CA LYS A 244 0.51 19.12 -17.23
C LYS A 244 1.89 18.52 -16.96
N HIS A 245 2.73 18.49 -17.99
CA HIS A 245 4.09 17.93 -17.95
C HIS A 245 5.00 18.57 -16.87
N ASN A 246 4.74 19.83 -16.48
CA ASN A 246 5.51 20.56 -15.47
C ASN A 246 4.66 20.99 -14.27
N ALA A 247 3.51 20.34 -14.04
CA ALA A 247 2.75 20.63 -12.84
C ALA A 247 3.49 20.07 -11.60
N PRO A 248 3.41 20.77 -10.46
CA PRO A 248 3.93 20.24 -9.21
C PRO A 248 3.25 18.91 -8.90
N LEU A 249 4.05 17.96 -8.42
CA LEU A 249 3.55 16.73 -7.84
C LEU A 249 2.80 17.08 -6.56
N THR A 250 1.56 16.62 -6.45
CA THR A 250 0.75 16.79 -5.24
C THR A 250 0.40 15.43 -4.67
N ALA A 251 0.76 15.19 -3.41
CA ALA A 251 0.38 14.02 -2.65
C ALA A 251 -0.38 14.45 -1.39
N THR A 252 -1.58 13.91 -1.17
CA THR A 252 -2.31 14.06 0.09
C THR A 252 -2.04 12.86 0.96
N PHE A 253 -1.71 13.07 2.23
CA PHE A 253 -1.35 12.00 3.17
C PHE A 253 -2.19 12.06 4.44
N ALA A 254 -2.33 10.91 5.10
CA ALA A 254 -2.85 10.80 6.44
C ALA A 254 -2.04 9.78 7.26
N PHE A 255 -1.50 10.21 8.40
CA PHE A 255 -0.80 9.36 9.37
C PHE A 255 -1.70 9.07 10.56
N ALA A 256 -2.10 7.81 10.74
CA ALA A 256 -2.90 7.40 11.89
C ALA A 256 -2.05 7.35 13.16
N ASP A 257 -2.64 7.69 14.32
CA ASP A 257 -1.97 7.69 15.62
C ASP A 257 -0.65 8.50 15.62
N PHE A 258 -0.58 9.58 14.84
CA PHE A 258 0.67 10.29 14.51
C PHE A 258 1.51 10.61 15.75
N GLN A 259 0.92 11.29 16.73
CA GLN A 259 1.63 11.76 17.92
C GLN A 259 2.09 10.58 18.80
N LYS A 260 1.24 9.56 18.94
CA LYS A 260 1.55 8.34 19.72
C LYS A 260 2.74 7.62 19.08
N ARG A 261 2.74 7.47 17.76
CA ARG A 261 3.83 6.85 17.01
C ARG A 261 5.11 7.65 17.12
N MET A 262 5.07 8.96 16.88
CA MET A 262 6.24 9.83 17.02
C MET A 262 6.90 9.75 18.41
N ARG A 263 6.10 9.59 19.48
CA ARG A 263 6.63 9.42 20.85
C ARG A 263 7.26 8.05 21.12
N VAL A 264 6.83 7.01 20.41
CA VAL A 264 7.18 5.60 20.68
C VAL A 264 8.26 5.09 19.72
N THR A 265 8.08 5.34 18.43
CA THR A 265 8.93 4.84 17.34
C THR A 265 9.96 5.86 16.91
N HIS A 266 9.76 7.14 17.27
CA HIS A 266 10.60 8.27 16.83
C HIS A 266 10.58 8.50 15.32
N GLU A 267 9.75 7.79 14.57
CA GLU A 267 9.62 7.88 13.13
C GLU A 267 8.23 7.43 12.67
N VAL A 268 7.59 8.21 11.82
CA VAL A 268 6.46 7.77 10.98
C VAL A 268 6.79 8.08 9.53
N LYS A 269 6.54 7.14 8.62
CA LYS A 269 6.94 7.30 7.22
C LYS A 269 5.96 6.68 6.24
N LEU A 270 5.88 7.31 5.09
CA LEU A 270 5.16 6.88 3.90
C LEU A 270 6.17 6.75 2.75
N GLU A 271 5.98 5.75 1.91
CA GLU A 271 6.64 5.69 0.62
C GLU A 271 5.59 5.77 -0.46
N PHE A 272 5.92 6.38 -1.59
CA PHE A 272 4.99 6.51 -2.71
C PHE A 272 5.74 6.64 -4.04
N ILE A 273 5.07 6.26 -5.13
CA ILE A 273 5.66 6.28 -6.47
C ILE A 273 5.13 7.47 -7.25
N SER A 274 6.03 8.32 -7.76
CA SER A 274 5.64 9.37 -8.68
C SER A 274 6.78 9.75 -9.61
N HIS A 275 6.44 10.08 -10.86
CA HIS A 275 7.42 10.48 -11.89
C HIS A 275 8.58 9.48 -11.99
N SER A 276 8.27 8.18 -12.04
CA SER A 276 9.24 7.08 -12.09
C SER A 276 10.28 7.11 -10.95
N ARG A 277 9.89 7.57 -9.76
CA ARG A 277 10.71 7.61 -8.54
C ARG A 277 9.92 7.10 -7.35
N ILE A 278 10.60 6.41 -6.44
CA ILE A 278 10.10 6.09 -5.10
C ILE A 278 10.55 7.19 -4.16
N TRP A 279 9.58 7.88 -3.59
CA TRP A 279 9.73 8.91 -2.59
C TRP A 279 9.53 8.29 -1.22
N GLU A 280 10.34 8.66 -0.25
CA GLU A 280 10.05 8.43 1.17
C GLU A 280 9.82 9.79 1.84
N PHE A 281 8.64 9.94 2.43
CA PHE A 281 8.25 11.08 3.23
C PHE A 281 8.07 10.62 4.67
N ALA A 282 8.77 11.24 5.61
CA ALA A 282 8.76 10.83 7.00
C ALA A 282 8.66 12.04 7.93
N PHE A 283 8.13 11.82 9.13
CA PHE A 283 8.39 12.66 10.28
C PHE A 283 9.30 11.90 11.23
N ILE A 284 10.34 12.57 11.72
CA ILE A 284 11.38 11.97 12.56
C ILE A 284 11.61 12.80 13.81
N HIS A 285 11.91 12.13 14.91
CA HIS A 285 12.47 12.77 16.10
C HIS A 285 13.97 12.91 15.90
N TYR A 286 14.45 14.14 15.98
CA TYR A 286 15.80 14.49 15.58
C TYR A 286 16.79 14.32 16.74
N GLU A 287 17.77 13.42 16.60
CA GLU A 287 18.69 13.06 17.70
C GLU A 287 20.01 13.85 17.72
N SER A 288 20.48 14.35 16.56
CA SER A 288 21.82 14.93 16.43
C SER A 288 21.74 16.26 15.70
N GLY A 289 22.26 17.34 16.27
CA GLY A 289 22.06 18.74 15.82
C GLY A 289 22.63 19.15 14.45
N ALA A 290 22.67 18.27 13.46
CA ALA A 290 22.96 18.65 12.08
C ALA A 290 21.77 19.43 11.47
N TRP A 291 22.02 20.13 10.35
CA TRP A 291 21.01 20.90 9.62
C TRP A 291 20.34 22.06 10.39
N GLY A 292 20.90 22.48 11.52
CA GLY A 292 20.35 23.57 12.33
C GLY A 292 19.07 23.20 13.09
N ILE A 293 18.74 21.91 13.18
CA ILE A 293 17.60 21.39 13.96
C ILE A 293 18.14 20.97 15.32
N ASN A 294 17.49 21.38 16.40
CA ASN A 294 17.95 21.01 17.75
C ASN A 294 17.61 19.55 18.04
N ALA A 295 18.48 18.89 18.81
CA ALA A 295 18.19 17.56 19.33
C ALA A 295 16.90 17.58 20.17
N GLY A 296 16.03 16.60 19.95
CA GLY A 296 14.72 16.50 20.58
C GLY A 296 13.56 17.08 19.75
N GLN A 297 13.84 17.85 18.71
CA GLN A 297 12.78 18.42 17.86
C GLN A 297 12.25 17.40 16.85
N TRP A 298 10.99 17.56 16.45
CA TRP A 298 10.41 16.78 15.36
C TRP A 298 10.69 17.48 14.03
N ALA A 299 10.95 16.72 12.98
CA ALA A 299 11.22 17.25 11.65
C ALA A 299 10.52 16.42 10.58
N ALA A 300 10.04 17.09 9.54
CA ALA A 300 9.60 16.46 8.30
C ALA A 300 10.84 16.22 7.44
N ARG A 301 10.96 15.00 6.91
CA ARG A 301 12.05 14.55 6.04
C ARG A 301 11.48 14.07 4.71
N LEU A 302 12.09 14.52 3.61
CA LEU A 302 11.82 14.01 2.27
C LEU A 302 13.11 13.46 1.67
N LYS A 303 13.10 12.21 1.22
CA LYS A 303 14.23 11.57 0.57
C LYS A 303 13.81 10.75 -0.65
N LEU A 304 14.76 10.51 -1.54
CA LEU A 304 14.63 9.54 -2.63
C LEU A 304 15.14 8.18 -2.15
N TRP A 305 14.43 7.12 -2.54
CA TRP A 305 14.87 5.76 -2.26
C TRP A 305 16.12 5.37 -3.06
N ASP A 306 16.93 4.44 -2.55
CA ASP A 306 18.28 4.15 -3.04
C ASP A 306 18.36 3.73 -4.52
N LYS A 307 17.29 3.16 -5.06
CA LYS A 307 17.22 2.71 -6.46
C LYS A 307 16.48 3.68 -7.38
N SER A 308 16.04 4.83 -6.86
CA SER A 308 15.31 5.82 -7.64
C SER A 308 16.25 6.69 -8.47
N PRO A 309 15.87 7.09 -9.70
CA PRO A 309 16.58 8.11 -10.45
C PRO A 309 16.70 9.43 -9.67
N GLN A 310 17.84 10.11 -9.80
CA GLN A 310 18.07 11.41 -9.15
C GLN A 310 17.02 12.47 -9.58
N ALA A 311 16.75 13.45 -8.71
CA ALA A 311 15.78 14.51 -8.99
C ALA A 311 16.26 15.88 -8.49
N ASN A 312 16.22 16.89 -9.35
CA ASN A 312 16.43 18.27 -8.92
C ASN A 312 15.09 18.83 -8.43
N ILE A 313 15.00 19.12 -7.13
CA ILE A 313 13.84 19.75 -6.53
C ILE A 313 14.09 21.25 -6.48
N ASP A 314 13.11 22.02 -6.95
CA ASP A 314 13.12 23.47 -6.83
C ASP A 314 12.59 23.86 -5.44
N ALA A 315 11.40 23.35 -5.12
CA ALA A 315 10.75 23.51 -3.82
C ALA A 315 9.93 22.27 -3.46
N ALA A 316 9.85 21.96 -2.16
CA ALA A 316 8.89 21.04 -1.60
C ALA A 316 8.16 21.74 -0.44
N THR A 317 6.84 21.72 -0.46
CA THR A 317 6.01 22.41 0.52
C THR A 317 5.06 21.41 1.15
N ILE A 318 4.99 21.40 2.47
CA ILE A 318 4.02 20.62 3.24
C ILE A 318 2.99 21.59 3.81
N THR A 319 1.73 21.33 3.52
CA THR A 319 0.59 22.07 4.10
C THR A 319 -0.19 21.13 4.99
N ILE A 320 -0.40 21.53 6.25
CA ILE A 320 -1.18 20.78 7.24
C ILE A 320 -2.35 21.69 7.63
N ASP A 321 -3.55 21.28 7.24
CA ASP A 321 -4.76 22.05 7.50
C ASP A 321 -5.24 21.80 8.94
N PRO A 322 -5.69 22.86 9.67
CA PRO A 322 -6.33 22.67 10.95
C PRO A 322 -7.59 21.82 10.77
N GLN A 323 -7.90 21.00 11.76
CA GLN A 323 -9.13 20.22 11.74
C GLN A 323 -10.31 21.13 12.08
N PRO A 324 -11.41 21.06 11.32
CA PRO A 324 -12.59 21.86 11.61
C PRO A 324 -13.09 21.49 13.01
N ALA A 325 -13.16 22.45 13.91
CA ALA A 325 -13.79 22.25 15.20
C ALA A 325 -15.29 22.03 14.95
N GLU A 326 -15.80 20.82 15.19
CA GLU A 326 -17.19 20.44 14.89
C GLU A 326 -18.26 21.32 15.59
N GLU A 327 -17.85 22.20 16.53
CA GLU A 327 -18.74 23.03 17.35
C GLU A 327 -18.44 24.53 17.32
N ALA A 328 -17.48 25.01 16.51
CA ALA A 328 -17.18 26.45 16.45
C ALA A 328 -18.07 27.15 15.41
N GLU A 329 -19.10 27.86 15.86
CA GLU A 329 -20.06 28.57 15.00
C GLU A 329 -19.45 29.78 14.25
N GLU A 330 -18.23 30.22 14.60
CA GLU A 330 -17.52 31.29 13.88
C GLU A 330 -16.06 30.91 13.60
N PRO A 331 -15.59 31.01 12.34
CA PRO A 331 -14.20 30.77 11.99
C PRO A 331 -13.34 31.85 12.65
N SER A 332 -12.57 31.47 13.66
CA SER A 332 -11.58 32.37 14.25
C SER A 332 -10.46 32.64 13.22
N ASP A 333 -9.98 33.89 13.15
CA ASP A 333 -8.86 34.31 12.27
C ASP A 333 -7.53 33.54 12.52
N GLU A 334 -7.50 32.64 13.51
CA GLU A 334 -6.36 31.81 13.90
C GLU A 334 -6.23 30.49 13.11
N GLU A 335 -7.21 30.12 12.26
CA GLU A 335 -7.19 28.87 11.49
C GLU A 335 -6.32 28.96 10.21
N LYS A 336 -5.07 29.41 10.34
CA LYS A 336 -4.12 29.39 9.22
C LYS A 336 -3.49 28.00 9.07
N PRO A 337 -3.46 27.43 7.85
CA PRO A 337 -2.79 26.15 7.62
C PRO A 337 -1.29 26.28 7.91
N LEU A 338 -0.74 25.28 8.59
CA LEU A 338 0.68 25.22 8.83
C LEU A 338 1.39 24.87 7.53
N THR A 339 2.30 25.74 7.10
CA THR A 339 3.10 25.55 5.90
C THR A 339 4.57 25.36 6.27
N LEU A 340 5.14 24.23 5.86
CA LEU A 340 6.56 23.92 6.02
C LEU A 340 7.22 23.93 4.64
N GLU A 341 8.29 24.69 4.48
CA GLU A 341 9.03 24.76 3.22
C GLU A 341 10.35 24.01 3.32
N MET A 342 10.62 23.21 2.30
CA MET A 342 11.82 22.41 2.14
C MET A 342 12.41 22.74 0.77
N SER A 343 13.66 23.17 0.72
CA SER A 343 14.33 23.47 -0.55
C SER A 343 15.75 22.92 -0.56
N GLY A 344 16.21 22.47 -1.72
CA GLY A 344 17.53 21.88 -1.89
C GLY A 344 17.56 20.82 -2.98
N LYS A 345 18.76 20.29 -3.24
CA LYS A 345 18.95 19.23 -4.25
C LYS A 345 18.87 17.86 -3.59
N LEU A 346 17.96 17.00 -4.07
CA LEU A 346 17.87 15.61 -3.65
C LEU A 346 18.63 14.69 -4.62
N TYR A 347 19.67 14.06 -4.09
CA TYR A 347 20.32 12.92 -4.71
C TYR A 347 19.98 11.67 -3.89
N VAL A 348 20.17 10.51 -4.48
CA VAL A 348 20.15 9.25 -3.72
C VAL A 348 21.14 9.36 -2.56
N GLY A 349 20.66 9.14 -1.33
CA GLY A 349 21.44 9.28 -0.09
C GLY A 349 21.40 10.67 0.56
N ASN A 350 20.78 11.68 -0.08
CA ASN A 350 20.52 12.98 0.54
C ASN A 350 19.06 13.10 1.01
N GLU A 351 18.82 14.03 1.92
CA GLU A 351 17.51 14.32 2.51
C GLU A 351 17.26 15.83 2.57
N LEU A 352 16.00 16.23 2.45
CA LEU A 352 15.52 17.56 2.80
C LEU A 352 14.82 17.46 4.14
N ASN A 353 15.01 18.47 5.00
CA ASN A 353 14.43 18.50 6.34
C ASN A 353 13.74 19.86 6.58
N SER A 354 12.62 19.84 7.31
CA SER A 354 11.98 21.04 7.89
C SER A 354 11.54 20.76 9.30
N VAL A 355 11.78 21.70 10.22
CA VAL A 355 11.40 21.57 11.63
C VAL A 355 9.88 21.66 11.77
N LEU A 356 9.31 20.79 12.62
CA LEU A 356 7.92 20.91 13.05
C LEU A 356 7.84 21.82 14.26
N PRO A 357 6.79 22.66 14.37
CA PRO A 357 6.55 23.42 15.59
C PRO A 357 6.35 22.50 16.81
N ASP A 358 6.78 22.96 17.98
CA ASP A 358 6.60 22.24 19.25
C ASP A 358 5.11 22.02 19.59
N THR A 359 4.19 22.68 18.88
CA THR A 359 2.74 22.49 19.06
C THR A 359 2.32 21.03 18.88
N PHE A 360 3.04 20.24 18.07
CA PHE A 360 2.79 18.80 17.87
C PHE A 360 3.11 17.93 19.10
N LEU A 361 3.79 18.49 20.10
CA LEU A 361 4.07 17.80 21.35
C LEU A 361 2.89 17.83 22.32
N TYR A 362 1.93 18.77 22.15
CA TYR A 362 0.80 18.93 23.07
C TYR A 362 -0.40 18.03 22.70
N PRO A 363 -1.17 17.52 23.68
CA PRO A 363 -2.32 16.65 23.42
C PRO A 363 -3.47 17.30 22.63
N HIS A 364 -3.63 18.63 22.74
CA HIS A 364 -4.70 19.39 22.10
C HIS A 364 -4.17 20.17 20.89
N ASN A 365 -3.61 19.45 19.93
CA ASN A 365 -3.09 20.07 18.72
C ASN A 365 -4.21 20.26 17.68
N PRO A 366 -4.44 21.49 17.17
CA PRO A 366 -5.52 21.78 16.21
C PRO A 366 -5.30 21.13 14.83
N PHE A 367 -4.10 20.66 14.53
CA PHE A 367 -3.75 19.97 13.28
C PHE A 367 -3.94 18.45 13.34
N LEU A 368 -4.32 17.91 14.50
CA LEU A 368 -4.62 16.48 14.68
C LEU A 368 -6.13 16.28 14.78
N ALA A 369 -6.64 15.28 14.08
CA ALA A 369 -8.02 14.85 14.23
C ALA A 369 -8.25 14.22 15.61
N ALA A 370 -9.53 14.09 16.01
CA ALA A 370 -9.91 13.54 17.31
C ALA A 370 -9.38 12.11 17.53
N ASP A 371 -9.16 11.35 16.45
CA ASP A 371 -8.55 10.02 16.43
C ASP A 371 -7.00 10.04 16.44
N GLY A 372 -6.38 11.22 16.53
CA GLY A 372 -4.92 11.39 16.48
C GLY A 372 -4.34 11.34 15.06
N THR A 373 -5.17 11.33 14.02
CA THR A 373 -4.71 11.32 12.62
C THR A 373 -4.17 12.69 12.21
N LEU A 374 -2.95 12.72 11.66
CA LEU A 374 -2.38 13.90 11.00
C LEU A 374 -2.68 13.86 9.51
N ARG A 375 -3.35 14.88 8.98
CA ARG A 375 -3.64 15.01 7.54
C ARG A 375 -2.85 16.17 6.95
N GLY A 376 -2.41 16.02 5.70
CA GLY A 376 -1.74 17.10 5.02
C GLY A 376 -1.53 16.86 3.54
N LYS A 377 -0.88 17.83 2.92
CA LYS A 377 -0.59 17.89 1.49
C LYS A 377 0.89 18.17 1.30
N LEU A 378 1.56 17.29 0.57
CA LEU A 378 2.94 17.45 0.12
C LEU A 378 2.93 17.88 -1.36
N ILE A 379 3.54 19.01 -1.65
CA ILE A 379 3.69 19.56 -2.99
C ILE A 379 5.17 19.57 -3.35
N ILE A 380 5.58 18.86 -4.41
CA ILE A 380 6.97 18.80 -4.87
C ILE A 380 7.06 19.43 -6.26
N GLN A 381 7.84 20.51 -6.36
CA GLN A 381 8.19 21.17 -7.62
C GLN A 381 9.53 20.61 -8.11
N LEU A 382 9.49 19.88 -9.22
CA LEU A 382 10.70 19.39 -9.88
C LEU A 382 11.22 20.47 -10.84
N LYS A 383 12.53 20.68 -10.83
CA LYS A 383 13.20 21.54 -11.80
C LYS A 383 13.23 20.83 -13.15
N ALA A 384 12.79 21.52 -14.21
CA ALA A 384 12.91 21.01 -15.57
C ALA A 384 14.38 20.67 -15.88
N GLN A 385 14.62 19.44 -16.34
CA GLN A 385 15.96 18.96 -16.72
C GLN A 385 16.41 19.52 -18.05
#